data_AF-A0A951ZHZ8-F1
#
_entry.id   AF-A0A951ZHZ8-F1
#
_cell.length_a   1.000
_cell.length_b   1.000
_cell.length_c   1.000
_cell.angle_alpha   90.00
_cell.angle_beta   90.00
_cell.angle_gamma   90.00
#
_symmetry.space_group_name_H-M   'P 1'
#
loop_
_entity.id
_entity.type
_entity.pdbx_description
1 polymer ?
#
loop_
_entity_poly.entity_id
_entity_poly.type
_entity_poly.pdbx_seq_one_letter_code
_entity_poly.pdbx_strand_id
1 'polypeptide(L)'
;MSERRRLFVAAALALAWAPALVAQQDRALVAERNALRARVDSLRALEPALRAAADDSGLVDTVRVATLRLRTTPALASVAQSALALALEDARRVLGADADSVAARLALTLRENRTTARRRFSSLIGTTIVPTPERITSVTLDGQDHGVALAGARLDYPIDAEALRASVLMVFERSAGSRLAPETVTWLNGRVPLRATRAALDEELYRALATSDAAVVRRCAAGDRAACRLGFGLDSLPTDRVGAWYEASDLPALAKRSGDPMQRSALSVALSIDERDACTVARQIESCRRMIALLPATAFRIPMPDVARASLARLALEIGGPQAFDRWRANQAATVGEQLAAAASIDTDELVARWMARIQAARPKSPLPGPTFALASLACVLVCAGVALRGQPWN
;
A
#
# COMPACT_ATOMS: atom_id res chain seq x y z
N MET A 1 25.47 31.08 60.56
CA MET A 1 25.99 29.78 60.10
C MET A 1 26.40 29.91 58.64
N SER A 2 27.68 29.74 58.33
CA SER A 2 28.27 30.16 57.05
C SER A 2 27.93 29.20 55.90
N GLU A 3 27.77 29.78 54.72
CA GLU A 3 27.54 29.12 53.43
C GLU A 3 28.52 27.97 53.14
N ARG A 4 29.76 28.08 53.64
CA ARG A 4 30.79 27.04 53.59
C ARG A 4 30.40 25.74 54.32
N ARG A 5 29.67 25.82 55.45
CA ARG A 5 29.20 24.60 56.14
C ARG A 5 28.07 23.91 55.38
N ARG A 6 27.23 24.65 54.65
CA ARG A 6 26.16 24.07 53.81
C ARG A 6 26.76 23.34 52.60
N LEU A 7 27.78 23.91 51.96
CA LEU A 7 28.49 23.27 50.85
C LEU A 7 29.23 22.00 51.30
N PHE A 8 29.85 22.01 52.48
CA PHE A 8 30.55 20.82 53.00
C PHE A 8 29.59 19.67 53.34
N VAL A 9 28.43 19.99 53.94
CA VAL A 9 27.40 18.98 54.25
C VAL A 9 26.76 18.42 52.97
N ALA A 10 26.50 19.27 51.97
CA ALA A 10 25.99 18.83 50.68
C ALA A 10 26.99 17.93 49.92
N ALA A 11 28.28 18.26 49.94
CA ALA A 11 29.33 17.45 49.33
C ALA A 11 29.52 16.10 50.04
N ALA A 12 29.46 16.08 51.38
CA ALA A 12 29.54 14.85 52.16
C ALA A 12 28.32 13.94 51.94
N LEU A 13 27.12 14.52 51.80
CA LEU A 13 25.92 13.77 51.43
C LEU A 13 26.00 13.24 49.99
N ALA A 14 26.48 14.03 49.03
CA ALA A 14 26.65 13.56 47.65
C ALA A 14 27.64 12.38 47.55
N LEU A 15 28.77 12.44 48.28
CA LEU A 15 29.75 11.36 48.34
C LEU A 15 29.24 10.11 49.06
N ALA A 16 28.38 10.27 50.07
CA ALA A 16 27.76 9.14 50.76
C ALA A 16 26.70 8.41 49.91
N TRP A 17 26.05 9.10 48.96
CA TRP A 17 24.99 8.53 48.12
C TRP A 17 25.49 7.94 46.80
N ALA A 18 26.68 8.33 46.32
CA ALA A 18 27.29 7.78 45.11
C ALA A 18 27.39 6.24 45.08
N PRO A 19 27.86 5.53 46.12
CA PRO A 19 27.94 4.06 46.09
C PRO A 19 26.57 3.38 46.10
N ALA A 20 25.55 4.00 46.68
CA ALA A 20 24.18 3.47 46.65
C ALA A 20 23.56 3.56 45.25
N LEU A 21 23.82 4.66 44.52
CA LEU A 21 23.40 4.84 43.13
C LEU A 21 24.09 3.85 42.17
N VAL A 22 25.40 3.64 42.34
CA VAL A 22 26.15 2.63 41.55
C VAL A 22 25.62 1.22 41.83
N ALA A 23 25.39 0.87 43.10
CA ALA A 23 24.82 -0.43 43.46
C ALA A 23 23.38 -0.62 42.94
N GLN A 24 22.60 0.46 42.81
CA GLN A 24 21.26 0.41 42.22
C GLN A 24 21.30 0.22 40.69
N GLN A 25 22.23 0.88 40.00
CA GLN A 25 22.47 0.67 38.56
C GLN A 25 22.94 -0.75 38.26
N ASP A 26 23.87 -1.30 39.06
CA ASP A 26 24.36 -2.67 38.87
C ASP A 26 23.25 -3.71 39.06
N ARG A 27 22.37 -3.54 40.05
CA ARG A 27 21.22 -4.43 40.25
C ARG A 27 20.24 -4.37 39.08
N ALA A 28 19.98 -3.19 38.53
CA ALA A 28 19.11 -3.02 37.37
C ALA A 28 19.68 -3.72 36.13
N LEU A 29 20.98 -3.55 35.86
CA LEU A 29 21.66 -4.22 34.74
C LEU A 29 21.69 -5.75 34.91
N VAL A 30 21.92 -6.26 36.13
CA VAL A 30 21.89 -7.70 36.40
C VAL A 30 20.47 -8.26 36.21
N ALA A 31 19.44 -7.55 36.65
CA ALA A 31 18.05 -7.95 36.46
C ALA A 31 17.67 -8.00 34.97
N GLU A 32 18.05 -6.98 34.19
CA GLU A 32 17.82 -6.92 32.74
C GLU A 32 18.55 -8.06 32.01
N ARG A 33 19.82 -8.33 32.35
CA ARG A 33 20.59 -9.44 31.79
C ARG A 33 19.95 -10.79 32.10
N ASN A 34 19.44 -10.98 33.32
CA ASN A 34 18.77 -12.21 33.71
C ASN A 34 17.42 -12.37 32.99
N ALA A 35 16.66 -11.29 32.81
CA ALA A 35 15.42 -11.29 32.03
C ALA A 35 15.67 -11.64 30.55
N LEU A 36 16.72 -11.08 29.94
CA LEU A 36 17.13 -11.41 28.58
C LEU A 36 17.57 -12.87 28.45
N ARG A 37 18.36 -13.39 29.40
CA ARG A 37 18.73 -14.82 29.42
C ARG A 37 17.52 -15.73 29.52
N ALA A 38 16.60 -15.46 30.45
CA ALA A 38 15.37 -16.23 30.59
C ALA A 38 14.52 -16.21 29.30
N ARG A 39 14.52 -15.10 28.56
CA ARG A 39 13.83 -14.97 27.27
C ARG A 39 14.54 -15.74 26.14
N VAL A 40 15.86 -15.77 26.13
CA VAL A 40 16.64 -16.59 25.18
C VAL A 40 16.44 -18.08 25.47
N ASP A 41 16.44 -18.47 26.74
CA ASP A 41 16.26 -19.86 27.15
C ASP A 41 14.83 -20.35 26.86
N SER A 42 13.80 -19.50 27.04
CA SER A 42 12.42 -19.83 26.66
C SER A 42 12.25 -19.96 25.15
N LEU A 43 12.93 -19.14 24.35
CA LEU A 43 12.95 -19.28 22.89
C LEU A 43 13.66 -20.56 22.44
N ARG A 44 14.78 -20.92 23.08
CA ARG A 44 15.47 -22.20 22.83
C ARG A 44 14.63 -23.40 23.21
N ALA A 45 13.87 -23.33 24.31
CA ALA A 45 12.98 -24.39 24.73
C ALA A 45 11.79 -24.59 23.76
N LEU A 46 11.39 -23.55 23.03
CA LEU A 46 10.37 -23.62 21.98
C LEU A 46 10.91 -24.17 20.65
N GLU A 47 12.23 -24.16 20.44
CA GLU A 47 12.84 -24.59 19.18
C GLU A 47 12.50 -26.05 18.79
N PRO A 48 12.51 -27.06 19.68
CA PRO A 48 12.12 -28.42 19.34
C PRO A 48 10.64 -28.54 18.97
N ALA A 49 9.75 -27.81 19.67
CA ALA A 49 8.32 -27.79 19.37
C ALA A 49 8.03 -27.12 18.02
N LEU A 50 8.76 -26.04 17.71
CA LEU A 50 8.70 -25.37 16.41
C LEU A 50 9.25 -26.26 15.28
N ARG A 51 10.33 -27.03 15.54
CA ARG A 51 10.87 -28.01 14.59
C ARG A 51 9.88 -29.16 14.36
N ALA A 52 9.31 -29.73 15.42
CA ALA A 52 8.31 -30.79 15.29
C ALA A 52 7.05 -30.33 14.56
N ALA A 53 6.57 -29.11 14.83
CA ALA A 53 5.45 -28.51 14.09
C ALA A 53 5.81 -28.18 12.62
N ALA A 54 7.07 -27.87 12.33
CA ALA A 54 7.55 -27.69 10.96
C ALA A 54 7.63 -29.03 10.20
N ASP A 55 8.09 -30.10 10.86
CA ASP A 55 8.13 -31.45 10.29
C ASP A 55 6.71 -31.97 9.96
N ASP A 56 5.72 -31.66 10.80
CA ASP A 56 4.31 -32.02 10.58
C ASP A 56 3.63 -31.21 9.45
N SER A 57 4.26 -30.10 9.02
CA SER A 57 3.69 -29.20 8.01
C SER A 57 3.95 -29.61 6.54
N GLY A 58 4.80 -30.62 6.30
CA GLY A 58 5.17 -31.09 4.96
C GLY A 58 5.98 -30.08 4.12
N LEU A 59 6.44 -28.98 4.72
CA LEU A 59 7.36 -28.00 4.11
C LEU A 59 8.78 -28.53 4.17
N VAL A 60 9.10 -29.44 3.25
CA VAL A 60 10.36 -30.20 3.28
C VAL A 60 11.49 -29.44 2.58
N ASP A 61 11.17 -28.54 1.64
CA ASP A 61 12.18 -27.95 0.76
C ASP A 61 12.43 -26.46 1.08
N THR A 62 13.71 -26.08 1.08
CA THR A 62 14.14 -24.68 1.20
C THR A 62 14.82 -24.28 -0.09
N VAL A 63 14.07 -23.59 -0.95
CA VAL A 63 14.62 -22.97 -2.15
C VAL A 63 15.42 -21.73 -1.73
N ARG A 64 16.68 -21.69 -2.15
CA ARG A 64 17.58 -20.54 -1.93
C ARG A 64 17.97 -19.93 -3.26
N VAL A 65 17.77 -18.63 -3.37
CA VAL A 65 18.22 -17.82 -4.51
C VAL A 65 18.99 -16.63 -3.96
N ALA A 66 20.32 -16.66 -4.09
CA ALA A 66 21.22 -15.73 -3.41
C ALA A 66 20.96 -15.69 -1.88
N THR A 67 20.60 -14.53 -1.33
CA THR A 67 20.30 -14.35 0.10
C THR A 67 18.84 -14.69 0.47
N LEU A 68 17.97 -14.85 -0.53
CA LEU A 68 16.54 -15.11 -0.36
C LEU A 68 16.29 -16.58 -0.01
N ARG A 69 15.41 -16.81 0.98
CA ARG A 69 15.03 -18.14 1.44
C ARG A 69 13.52 -18.32 1.36
N LEU A 70 13.08 -19.36 0.67
CA LEU A 70 11.68 -19.76 0.60
C LEU A 70 11.51 -21.20 1.06
N ARG A 71 10.66 -21.42 2.07
CA ARG A 71 10.19 -22.77 2.44
C ARG A 71 8.98 -23.14 1.58
N THR A 72 9.01 -24.29 0.95
CA THR A 72 7.96 -24.76 0.02
C THR A 72 7.85 -26.29 0.01
N THR A 73 6.84 -26.82 -0.67
CA THR A 73 6.75 -28.26 -0.97
C THR A 73 7.62 -28.60 -2.20
N PRO A 74 8.13 -29.84 -2.33
CA PRO A 74 8.95 -30.25 -3.47
C PRO A 74 8.28 -30.03 -4.83
N ALA A 75 6.94 -30.19 -4.90
CA ALA A 75 6.16 -29.99 -6.12
C ALA A 75 6.21 -28.54 -6.65
N LEU A 76 6.46 -27.57 -5.78
CA LEU A 76 6.50 -26.13 -6.13
C LEU A 76 7.92 -25.57 -6.19
N ALA A 77 8.94 -26.37 -5.89
CA ALA A 77 10.33 -25.90 -5.75
C ALA A 77 10.87 -25.26 -7.04
N SER A 78 10.64 -25.87 -8.21
CA SER A 78 11.14 -25.37 -9.50
C SER A 78 10.45 -24.07 -9.95
N VAL A 79 9.13 -24.00 -9.80
CA VAL A 79 8.31 -22.79 -10.06
C VAL A 79 8.78 -21.67 -9.15
N ALA A 80 8.99 -21.98 -7.87
CA ALA A 80 9.44 -21.02 -6.90
C ALA A 80 10.86 -20.50 -7.16
N GLN A 81 11.80 -21.38 -7.49
CA GLN A 81 13.17 -20.99 -7.83
C GLN A 81 13.20 -20.00 -9.00
N SER A 82 12.42 -20.28 -10.05
CA SER A 82 12.31 -19.42 -11.22
C SER A 82 11.69 -18.06 -10.86
N ALA A 83 10.60 -18.05 -10.09
CA ALA A 83 9.92 -16.84 -9.67
C ALA A 83 10.80 -15.96 -8.74
N LEU A 84 11.54 -16.57 -7.82
CA LEU A 84 12.48 -15.91 -6.91
C LEU A 84 13.64 -15.25 -7.68
N ALA A 85 14.21 -15.95 -8.66
CA ALA A 85 15.29 -15.43 -9.48
C ALA A 85 14.84 -14.18 -10.27
N LEU A 86 13.69 -14.26 -10.94
CA LEU A 86 13.14 -13.14 -11.69
C LEU A 86 12.78 -11.95 -10.78
N ALA A 87 12.15 -12.21 -9.63
CA ALA A 87 11.78 -11.16 -8.69
C ALA A 87 13.03 -10.47 -8.09
N LEU A 88 14.08 -11.22 -7.77
CA LEU A 88 15.34 -10.66 -7.28
C LEU A 88 16.04 -9.83 -8.37
N GLU A 89 16.00 -10.28 -9.63
CA GLU A 89 16.55 -9.52 -10.75
C GLU A 89 15.82 -8.17 -10.94
N ASP A 90 14.49 -8.19 -10.92
CA ASP A 90 13.67 -6.97 -10.98
C ASP A 90 13.99 -6.04 -9.79
N ALA A 91 14.08 -6.60 -8.58
CA ALA A 91 14.43 -5.83 -7.39
C ALA A 91 15.83 -5.21 -7.50
N ARG A 92 16.84 -5.95 -7.98
CA ARG A 92 18.20 -5.43 -8.22
C ARG A 92 18.24 -4.33 -9.28
N ARG A 93 17.41 -4.43 -10.31
CA ARG A 93 17.32 -3.39 -11.37
C ARG A 93 16.87 -2.04 -10.81
N VAL A 94 16.03 -2.05 -9.77
CA VAL A 94 15.39 -0.84 -9.23
C VAL A 94 16.04 -0.37 -7.92
N LEU A 95 16.36 -1.30 -7.02
CA LEU A 95 16.93 -1.01 -5.70
C LEU A 95 18.47 -1.06 -5.70
N GLY A 96 19.10 -1.52 -6.77
CA GLY A 96 20.55 -1.67 -6.84
C GLY A 96 21.09 -2.60 -5.75
N ALA A 97 22.13 -2.15 -5.04
CA ALA A 97 22.78 -2.91 -3.97
C ALA A 97 21.85 -3.19 -2.77
N ASP A 98 20.81 -2.37 -2.57
CA ASP A 98 19.86 -2.55 -1.47
C ASP A 98 18.96 -3.78 -1.66
N ALA A 99 18.79 -4.28 -2.89
CA ALA A 99 17.98 -5.46 -3.15
C ALA A 99 18.45 -6.69 -2.37
N ASP A 100 19.77 -6.91 -2.28
CA ASP A 100 20.34 -8.06 -1.56
C ASP A 100 20.20 -7.92 -0.04
N SER A 101 20.27 -6.67 0.46
CA SER A 101 20.03 -6.32 1.86
C SER A 101 18.56 -6.52 2.25
N VAL A 102 17.63 -6.17 1.37
CA VAL A 102 16.19 -6.48 1.54
C VAL A 102 15.99 -8.00 1.51
N ALA A 103 16.49 -8.67 0.48
CA ALA A 103 16.35 -10.12 0.29
C ALA A 103 16.88 -10.93 1.48
N ALA A 104 18.00 -10.52 2.08
CA ALA A 104 18.61 -11.19 3.24
C ALA A 104 17.73 -11.17 4.49
N ARG A 105 16.79 -10.22 4.60
CA ARG A 105 15.85 -10.09 5.71
C ARG A 105 14.51 -10.78 5.46
N LEU A 106 14.28 -11.27 4.25
CA LEU A 106 13.04 -11.94 3.87
C LEU A 106 13.13 -13.44 4.13
N ALA A 107 12.29 -13.94 5.02
CA ALA A 107 11.97 -15.36 5.09
C ALA A 107 10.56 -15.59 4.54
N LEU A 108 10.50 -16.27 3.40
CA LEU A 108 9.24 -16.54 2.71
C LEU A 108 8.81 -17.97 3.01
N THR A 109 7.50 -18.19 3.17
CA THR A 109 6.92 -19.54 3.25
C THR A 109 5.77 -19.65 2.27
N LEU A 110 5.88 -20.59 1.32
CA LEU A 110 4.83 -20.96 0.39
C LEU A 110 4.14 -22.21 0.92
N ARG A 111 2.91 -22.08 1.39
CA ARG A 111 2.12 -23.20 1.89
C ARG A 111 0.91 -23.44 1.00
N GLU A 112 0.83 -24.64 0.43
CA GLU A 112 -0.39 -25.13 -0.19
C GLU A 112 -1.40 -25.41 0.92
N ASN A 113 -2.43 -24.55 1.04
CA ASN A 113 -3.49 -24.77 1.99
C ASN A 113 -4.61 -25.53 1.26
N ARG A 114 -4.70 -26.84 1.52
CA ARG A 114 -5.89 -27.59 1.12
C ARG A 114 -7.02 -27.19 2.05
N THR A 115 -7.74 -26.14 1.69
CA THR A 115 -9.04 -25.88 2.31
C THR A 115 -9.97 -27.01 1.91
N THR A 116 -10.21 -27.97 2.81
CA THR A 116 -11.42 -28.78 2.77
C THR A 116 -12.59 -27.81 2.75
N ALA A 117 -13.42 -27.90 1.71
CA ALA A 117 -14.52 -26.99 1.43
C ALA A 117 -15.27 -26.61 2.72
N ARG A 118 -15.02 -25.40 3.25
CA ARG A 118 -15.87 -24.85 4.30
C ARG A 118 -17.20 -24.55 3.61
N ARG A 119 -18.23 -25.32 3.95
CA ARG A 119 -19.63 -25.02 3.58
C ARG A 119 -19.92 -23.56 3.95
N ARG A 120 -19.88 -22.66 2.97
CA ARG A 120 -20.56 -21.38 3.11
C ARG A 120 -22.04 -21.68 3.02
N PHE A 121 -22.74 -21.59 4.15
CA PHE A 121 -24.19 -21.41 4.12
C PHE A 121 -24.45 -20.03 3.49
N SER A 122 -24.65 -20.00 2.17
CA SER A 122 -25.40 -18.92 1.54
C SER A 122 -26.87 -19.25 1.73
N SER A 123 -27.53 -18.58 2.67
CA SER A 123 -28.98 -18.48 2.63
C SER A 123 -29.36 -17.77 1.33
N LEU A 124 -30.39 -18.32 0.68
CA LEU A 124 -31.12 -17.82 -0.49
C LEU A 124 -30.62 -18.27 -1.88
N ILE A 125 -31.44 -19.19 -2.43
CA ILE A 125 -31.67 -19.51 -3.84
C ILE A 125 -30.65 -20.43 -4.51
N GLY A 126 -30.95 -21.74 -4.42
CA GLY A 126 -30.86 -22.74 -5.49
C GLY A 126 -29.81 -22.55 -6.58
N THR A 127 -28.54 -22.73 -6.25
CA THR A 127 -27.49 -23.06 -7.22
C THR A 127 -26.89 -24.41 -6.89
N THR A 128 -26.88 -25.31 -7.87
CA THR A 128 -26.16 -26.59 -7.84
C THR A 128 -24.69 -26.32 -7.52
N ILE A 129 -24.25 -26.69 -6.32
CA ILE A 129 -22.86 -26.60 -5.89
C ILE A 129 -22.12 -27.75 -6.57
N VAL A 130 -21.31 -27.44 -7.58
CA VAL A 130 -20.24 -28.35 -8.01
C VAL A 130 -19.11 -28.17 -6.99
N PRO A 131 -18.75 -29.18 -6.18
CA PRO A 131 -17.62 -29.08 -5.26
C PRO A 131 -16.33 -29.16 -6.06
N THR A 132 -15.87 -28.03 -6.61
CA THR A 132 -14.47 -27.91 -7.01
C THR A 132 -13.65 -27.67 -5.74
N PRO A 133 -12.68 -28.52 -5.40
CA PRO A 133 -11.76 -28.24 -4.31
C PRO A 133 -10.94 -26.99 -4.66
N GLU A 134 -11.30 -25.83 -4.11
CA GLU A 134 -10.44 -24.66 -4.15
C GLU A 134 -9.18 -24.95 -3.32
N ARG A 135 -8.05 -25.16 -4.02
CA ARG A 135 -6.73 -25.19 -3.40
C ARG A 135 -6.27 -23.74 -3.25
N ILE A 136 -6.37 -23.20 -2.04
CA ILE A 136 -5.89 -21.85 -1.75
C ILE A 136 -4.43 -21.97 -1.34
N THR A 137 -3.51 -21.36 -2.09
CA THR A 137 -2.11 -21.29 -1.64
C THR A 137 -1.87 -19.92 -1.04
N SER A 138 -1.36 -19.87 0.18
CA SER A 138 -0.98 -18.62 0.84
C SER A 138 0.54 -18.51 0.85
N VAL A 139 1.06 -17.39 0.36
CA VAL A 139 2.43 -16.97 0.62
C VAL A 139 2.41 -16.23 1.96
N THR A 140 2.92 -16.86 3.00
CA THR A 140 3.09 -16.23 4.31
C THR A 140 4.53 -15.74 4.44
N LEU A 141 4.66 -14.53 4.95
CA LEU A 141 5.93 -13.83 5.07
C LEU A 141 6.24 -13.72 6.54
N ASP A 142 7.33 -14.36 6.97
CA ASP A 142 7.79 -14.27 8.35
C ASP A 142 8.99 -13.31 8.37
N GLY A 143 8.67 -12.01 8.43
CA GLY A 143 9.69 -10.96 8.58
C GLY A 143 9.91 -10.67 10.06
N GLN A 144 11.12 -10.92 10.56
CA GLN A 144 11.49 -10.67 11.97
C GLN A 144 11.79 -9.18 12.27
N ASP A 145 11.89 -8.31 11.25
CA ASP A 145 12.17 -6.89 11.47
C ASP A 145 10.87 -6.09 11.67
N HIS A 146 10.76 -5.46 12.84
CA HIS A 146 9.76 -4.44 13.23
C HIS A 146 8.31 -4.88 13.54
N GLY A 147 8.05 -6.17 13.78
CA GLY A 147 6.73 -6.59 14.31
C GLY A 147 5.56 -6.40 13.34
N VAL A 148 5.84 -6.17 12.05
CA VAL A 148 4.81 -6.09 11.01
C VAL A 148 4.66 -7.47 10.40
N ALA A 149 3.66 -8.23 10.87
CA ALA A 149 3.20 -9.41 10.16
C ALA A 149 2.70 -8.96 8.78
N LEU A 150 3.48 -9.26 7.75
CA LEU A 150 3.09 -8.95 6.38
C LEU A 150 1.95 -9.90 6.00
N ALA A 151 0.72 -9.36 5.94
CA ALA A 151 -0.47 -10.09 5.53
C ALA A 151 -0.18 -10.91 4.26
N GLY A 152 -0.37 -12.23 4.36
CA GLY A 152 -0.02 -13.16 3.28
C GLY A 152 -0.79 -12.89 2.00
N ALA A 153 -0.11 -13.02 0.86
CA ALA A 153 -0.77 -12.97 -0.44
C ALA A 153 -1.49 -14.31 -0.67
N ARG A 154 -2.78 -14.26 -1.03
CA ARG A 154 -3.52 -15.43 -1.51
C ARG A 154 -3.34 -15.54 -3.01
N LEU A 155 -2.93 -16.71 -3.47
CA LEU A 155 -2.79 -17.04 -4.88
C LEU A 155 -3.86 -18.06 -5.25
N ASP A 156 -4.61 -17.75 -6.30
CA ASP A 156 -5.58 -18.67 -6.91
C ASP A 156 -4.83 -19.70 -7.76
N TYR A 157 -5.33 -20.94 -7.78
CA TYR A 157 -4.73 -22.05 -8.52
C TYR A 157 -5.17 -22.03 -10.01
N PRO A 158 -4.31 -22.43 -10.96
CA PRO A 158 -2.93 -22.91 -10.81
C PRO A 158 -1.94 -21.79 -10.48
N ILE A 159 -0.96 -22.10 -9.61
CA ILE A 159 0.15 -21.19 -9.32
C ILE A 159 1.09 -21.21 -10.53
N ASP A 160 1.07 -20.15 -11.32
CA ASP A 160 2.11 -19.91 -12.32
C ASP A 160 3.30 -19.13 -11.70
N ALA A 161 4.44 -19.17 -12.38
CA ALA A 161 5.65 -18.49 -11.93
C ALA A 161 5.50 -16.95 -11.89
N GLU A 162 4.62 -16.38 -12.71
CA GLU A 162 4.42 -14.92 -12.80
C GLU A 162 3.59 -14.39 -11.62
N ALA A 163 2.55 -15.12 -11.22
CA ALA A 163 1.73 -14.83 -10.03
C ALA A 163 2.57 -14.94 -8.75
N LEU A 164 3.45 -15.95 -8.68
CA LEU A 164 4.40 -16.09 -7.57
C LEU A 164 5.45 -14.97 -7.58
N ARG A 165 6.05 -14.65 -8.74
CA ARG A 165 6.98 -13.52 -8.90
C ARG A 165 6.35 -12.21 -8.48
N ALA A 166 5.12 -11.93 -8.92
CA ALA A 166 4.35 -10.76 -8.53
C ALA A 166 4.17 -10.70 -7.00
N SER A 167 3.81 -11.82 -6.36
CA SER A 167 3.66 -11.89 -4.91
C SER A 167 4.98 -11.61 -4.19
N VAL A 168 6.08 -12.22 -4.62
CA VAL A 168 7.43 -11.97 -4.07
C VAL A 168 7.83 -10.50 -4.23
N LEU A 169 7.58 -9.91 -5.40
CA LEU A 169 7.84 -8.48 -5.62
C LEU A 169 7.05 -7.61 -4.64
N MET A 170 5.77 -7.89 -4.40
CA MET A 170 4.97 -7.13 -3.43
C MET A 170 5.61 -7.09 -2.03
N VAL A 171 6.32 -8.16 -1.64
CA VAL A 171 7.10 -8.22 -0.39
C VAL A 171 8.28 -7.27 -0.44
N PHE A 172 9.07 -7.32 -1.52
CA PHE A 172 10.18 -6.41 -1.73
C PHE A 172 9.71 -4.95 -1.74
N GLU A 173 8.61 -4.65 -2.44
CA GLU A 173 8.02 -3.31 -2.53
C GLU A 173 7.71 -2.75 -1.13
N ARG A 174 7.13 -3.58 -0.26
CA ARG A 174 6.78 -3.17 1.10
C ARG A 174 7.99 -3.09 2.04
N SER A 175 8.94 -4.03 1.94
CA SER A 175 10.17 -4.03 2.73
C SER A 175 11.12 -2.89 2.32
N ALA A 176 11.17 -2.53 1.04
CA ALA A 176 11.85 -1.32 0.60
C ALA A 176 11.12 -0.07 1.11
N GLY A 177 9.79 -0.07 1.09
CA GLY A 177 8.96 1.01 1.63
C GLY A 177 9.28 1.34 3.09
N SER A 178 9.50 0.34 3.94
CA SER A 178 9.83 0.58 5.36
C SER A 178 11.18 1.28 5.59
N ARG A 179 12.00 1.47 4.55
CA ARG A 179 13.27 2.21 4.60
C ARG A 179 13.13 3.69 4.20
N LEU A 180 11.93 4.12 3.78
CA LEU A 180 11.64 5.49 3.38
C LEU A 180 11.09 6.31 4.55
N ALA A 181 11.09 7.64 4.39
CA ALA A 181 10.48 8.55 5.35
C ALA A 181 8.98 8.22 5.57
N PRO A 182 8.43 8.34 6.79
CA PRO A 182 7.03 7.99 7.09
C PRO A 182 5.99 8.69 6.19
N GLU A 183 6.25 9.94 5.83
CA GLU A 183 5.39 10.71 4.92
C GLU A 183 5.35 10.08 3.53
N THR A 184 6.50 9.67 2.99
CA THR A 184 6.63 8.98 1.71
C THR A 184 5.98 7.60 1.74
N VAL A 185 6.11 6.87 2.85
CA VAL A 185 5.41 5.58 3.05
C VAL A 185 3.91 5.79 2.97
N THR A 186 3.37 6.81 3.66
CA THR A 186 1.95 7.15 3.62
C THR A 186 1.52 7.59 2.22
N TRP A 187 2.37 8.36 1.54
CA TRP A 187 2.15 8.82 0.17
C TRP A 187 2.20 7.69 -0.87
N LEU A 188 2.93 6.60 -0.63
CA LEU A 188 2.95 5.44 -1.52
C LEU A 188 1.93 4.36 -1.14
N ASN A 189 1.17 4.56 -0.06
CA ASN A 189 0.39 3.49 0.55
C ASN A 189 1.27 2.26 0.87
N GLY A 190 2.48 2.54 1.36
CA GLY A 190 3.43 1.58 1.92
C GLY A 190 4.22 0.72 0.92
N ARG A 191 4.25 1.05 -0.38
CA ARG A 191 4.89 0.21 -1.41
C ARG A 191 5.77 1.00 -2.37
N VAL A 192 7.04 0.64 -2.48
CA VAL A 192 7.95 1.13 -3.53
C VAL A 192 7.64 0.39 -4.83
N PRO A 193 7.37 1.07 -5.95
CA PRO A 193 6.97 0.40 -7.18
C PRO A 193 8.18 -0.25 -7.88
N LEU A 194 8.27 -1.58 -7.80
CA LEU A 194 9.38 -2.34 -8.43
C LEU A 194 9.01 -2.87 -9.81
N ARG A 195 7.72 -3.05 -10.07
CA ARG A 195 7.23 -3.57 -11.35
C ARG A 195 7.31 -2.50 -12.43
N ALA A 196 7.71 -2.91 -13.64
CA ALA A 196 7.61 -2.06 -14.81
C ALA A 196 6.14 -1.74 -15.11
N THR A 197 5.85 -0.46 -15.36
CA THR A 197 4.52 -0.02 -15.80
C THR A 197 4.26 -0.56 -17.20
N ARG A 198 3.12 -1.21 -17.41
CA ARG A 198 2.71 -1.73 -18.72
C ARG A 198 1.98 -0.61 -19.50
N ALA A 199 2.08 -0.60 -20.83
CA ALA A 199 1.39 0.39 -21.65
C ALA A 199 -0.14 0.43 -21.42
N ALA A 200 -0.77 -0.73 -21.23
CA ALA A 200 -2.20 -0.80 -20.88
C ALA A 200 -2.53 -0.09 -19.55
N LEU A 201 -1.61 -0.13 -18.58
CA LEU A 201 -1.79 0.55 -17.30
C LEU A 201 -1.70 2.07 -17.46
N ASP A 202 -0.84 2.57 -18.36
CA ASP A 202 -0.74 4.00 -18.66
C ASP A 202 -2.02 4.53 -19.34
N GLU A 203 -2.66 3.73 -20.20
CA GLU A 203 -3.96 4.07 -20.82
C GLU A 203 -5.10 4.10 -19.79
N GLU A 204 -5.22 3.07 -18.95
CA GLU A 204 -6.19 3.03 -17.85
C GLU A 204 -5.99 4.19 -16.87
N LEU A 205 -4.73 4.51 -16.57
CA LEU A 205 -4.37 5.64 -15.74
C LEU A 205 -4.78 6.97 -16.39
N TYR A 206 -4.53 7.18 -17.68
CA TYR A 206 -5.01 8.37 -18.39
C TYR A 206 -6.53 8.52 -18.25
N ARG A 207 -7.30 7.45 -18.49
CA ARG A 207 -8.77 7.47 -18.36
C ARG A 207 -9.18 7.82 -16.94
N ALA A 208 -8.59 7.18 -15.93
CA ALA A 208 -8.89 7.42 -14.52
C ALA A 208 -8.62 8.87 -14.09
N LEU A 209 -7.56 9.50 -14.61
CA LEU A 209 -7.25 10.90 -14.33
C LEU A 209 -8.23 11.85 -15.05
N ALA A 210 -8.53 11.58 -16.31
CA ALA A 210 -9.43 12.39 -17.13
C ALA A 210 -10.88 12.37 -16.60
N THR A 211 -11.32 11.25 -16.02
CA THR A 211 -12.65 11.11 -15.41
C THR A 211 -12.64 11.29 -13.90
N SER A 212 -11.55 11.83 -13.33
CA SER A 212 -11.47 12.04 -11.89
C SER A 212 -12.48 13.06 -11.41
N ASP A 213 -13.04 12.82 -10.23
CA ASP A 213 -13.97 13.76 -9.60
C ASP A 213 -13.27 14.98 -9.00
N ALA A 214 -11.94 14.97 -8.88
CA ALA A 214 -11.21 16.14 -8.40
C ALA A 214 -10.77 17.02 -9.57
N ALA A 215 -11.21 18.29 -9.59
CA ALA A 215 -10.81 19.27 -10.59
C ALA A 215 -9.29 19.36 -10.78
N VAL A 216 -8.51 19.33 -9.69
CA VAL A 216 -7.05 19.38 -9.77
C VAL A 216 -6.45 18.22 -10.58
N VAL A 217 -7.04 17.02 -10.49
CA VAL A 217 -6.58 15.83 -11.21
C VAL A 217 -6.99 15.93 -12.69
N ARG A 218 -8.19 16.42 -12.99
CA ARG A 218 -8.61 16.67 -14.39
C ARG A 218 -7.74 17.72 -15.07
N ARG A 219 -7.40 18.81 -14.38
CA ARG A 219 -6.46 19.83 -14.90
C ARG A 219 -5.07 19.25 -15.15
N CYS A 220 -4.58 18.39 -14.24
CA CYS A 220 -3.33 17.67 -14.45
C CYS A 220 -3.37 16.80 -15.73
N ALA A 221 -4.45 16.02 -15.92
CA ALA A 221 -4.65 15.23 -17.14
C ALA A 221 -4.69 16.10 -18.41
N ALA A 222 -5.21 17.33 -18.29
CA ALA A 222 -5.27 18.32 -19.38
C ALA A 222 -3.94 19.04 -19.67
N GLY A 223 -2.89 18.81 -18.88
CA GLY A 223 -1.56 19.38 -19.14
C GLY A 223 -1.07 20.43 -18.14
N ASP A 224 -1.85 20.76 -17.11
CA ASP A 224 -1.45 21.72 -16.08
C ASP A 224 -0.48 21.10 -15.06
N ARG A 225 0.81 21.46 -15.18
CA ARG A 225 1.89 20.95 -14.33
C ARG A 225 1.74 21.37 -12.86
N ALA A 226 1.27 22.58 -12.60
CA ALA A 226 1.07 23.07 -11.23
C ALA A 226 -0.07 22.29 -10.58
N ALA A 227 -1.15 22.03 -11.32
CA ALA A 227 -2.21 21.15 -10.86
C ALA A 227 -1.72 19.70 -10.64
N CYS A 228 -0.81 19.19 -11.48
CA CYS A 228 -0.21 17.88 -11.22
C CYS A 228 0.54 17.85 -9.88
N ARG A 229 1.44 18.82 -9.62
CA ARG A 229 2.17 18.90 -8.33
C ARG A 229 1.23 18.95 -7.13
N LEU A 230 0.22 19.81 -7.20
CA LEU A 230 -0.78 19.96 -6.15
C LEU A 230 -1.63 18.71 -5.96
N GLY A 231 -2.05 18.07 -7.05
CA GLY A 231 -2.86 16.85 -7.05
C GLY A 231 -2.08 15.66 -6.48
N PHE A 232 -0.78 15.56 -6.78
CA PHE A 232 0.12 14.59 -6.17
C PHE A 232 0.45 14.92 -4.71
N GLY A 233 0.35 16.17 -4.28
CA GLY A 233 0.81 16.61 -2.96
C GLY A 233 2.32 16.45 -2.81
N LEU A 234 3.10 16.86 -3.84
CA LEU A 234 4.56 16.72 -3.85
C LEU A 234 5.27 17.69 -2.90
N ASP A 235 4.69 18.86 -2.70
CA ASP A 235 5.26 19.90 -1.84
C ASP A 235 4.72 19.70 -0.41
N SER A 236 4.00 20.69 0.13
CA SER A 236 3.22 20.55 1.35
C SER A 236 1.74 20.34 1.05
N LEU A 237 1.06 19.58 1.92
CA LEU A 237 -0.39 19.45 1.81
C LEU A 237 -1.06 20.77 2.17
N PRO A 238 -2.00 21.28 1.36
CA PRO A 238 -2.68 22.53 1.64
C PRO A 238 -3.54 22.43 2.91
N THR A 239 -3.66 23.53 3.65
CA THR A 239 -4.53 23.64 4.83
C THR A 239 -5.99 23.46 4.44
N ASP A 240 -6.45 24.17 3.41
CA ASP A 240 -7.76 23.96 2.79
C ASP A 240 -7.63 22.98 1.61
N ARG A 241 -7.75 21.69 1.93
CA ARG A 241 -7.70 20.60 0.94
C ARG A 241 -8.87 20.62 -0.02
N VAL A 242 -10.05 21.04 0.44
CA VAL A 242 -11.26 21.02 -0.38
C VAL A 242 -11.16 22.09 -1.44
N GLY A 243 -10.88 23.33 -1.04
CA GLY A 243 -10.73 24.46 -1.97
C GLY A 243 -9.54 24.31 -2.92
N ALA A 244 -8.46 23.64 -2.49
CA ALA A 244 -7.29 23.41 -3.33
C ALA A 244 -7.51 22.35 -4.42
N TRP A 245 -8.32 21.32 -4.15
CA TRP A 245 -8.41 20.14 -5.02
C TRP A 245 -9.72 20.02 -5.81
N TYR A 246 -10.80 20.63 -5.32
CA TYR A 246 -12.15 20.41 -5.82
C TYR A 246 -12.83 21.72 -6.19
N GLU A 247 -13.60 21.68 -7.27
CA GLU A 247 -14.53 22.75 -7.65
C GLU A 247 -15.92 22.50 -7.07
N ALA A 248 -16.79 23.52 -7.11
CA ALA A 248 -18.17 23.40 -6.61
C ALA A 248 -18.91 22.21 -7.23
N SER A 249 -18.70 21.95 -8.54
CA SER A 249 -19.31 20.82 -9.26
C SER A 249 -18.90 19.44 -8.74
N ASP A 250 -17.75 19.34 -8.07
CA ASP A 250 -17.17 18.09 -7.58
C ASP A 250 -17.74 17.69 -6.21
N LEU A 251 -18.24 18.67 -5.44
CA LEU A 251 -18.63 18.48 -4.04
C LEU A 251 -19.68 17.37 -3.82
N PRO A 252 -20.71 17.18 -4.66
CA PRO A 252 -21.65 16.06 -4.48
C PRO A 252 -20.96 14.69 -4.52
N ALA A 253 -20.04 14.52 -5.46
CA ALA A 253 -19.32 13.27 -5.67
C ALA A 253 -18.25 13.04 -4.58
N LEU A 254 -17.67 14.13 -4.05
CA LEU A 254 -16.77 14.13 -2.91
C LEU A 254 -17.52 13.76 -1.63
N ALA A 255 -18.62 14.43 -1.31
CA ALA A 255 -19.45 14.18 -0.13
C ALA A 255 -19.92 12.73 -0.03
N LYS A 256 -20.29 12.11 -1.17
CA LYS A 256 -20.71 10.71 -1.23
C LYS A 256 -19.60 9.71 -0.84
N ARG A 257 -18.34 10.01 -1.12
CA ARG A 257 -17.20 9.10 -0.91
C ARG A 257 -16.33 9.44 0.29
N SER A 258 -16.42 10.68 0.78
CA SER A 258 -15.60 11.18 1.87
C SER A 258 -15.96 10.49 3.19
N GLY A 259 -14.97 10.42 4.06
CA GLY A 259 -15.11 9.86 5.39
C GLY A 259 -14.83 8.36 5.45
N ASP A 260 -14.14 7.94 6.51
CA ASP A 260 -14.12 6.53 6.91
C ASP A 260 -15.52 6.08 7.40
N PRO A 261 -15.76 4.78 7.63
CA PRO A 261 -17.05 4.29 8.11
C PRO A 261 -17.55 4.97 9.40
N MET A 262 -16.64 5.33 10.33
CA MET A 262 -17.02 6.03 11.56
C MET A 262 -17.44 7.47 11.29
N GLN A 263 -16.70 8.17 10.43
CA GLN A 263 -17.02 9.54 10.02
C GLN A 263 -18.34 9.60 9.26
N ARG A 264 -18.63 8.63 8.38
CA ARG A 264 -19.93 8.51 7.70
C ARG A 264 -21.08 8.24 8.67
N SER A 265 -20.84 7.43 9.70
CA SER A 265 -21.82 7.24 10.78
C SER A 265 -22.05 8.53 11.56
N ALA A 266 -20.99 9.28 11.89
CA ALA A 266 -21.11 10.57 12.57
C ALA A 266 -21.89 11.59 11.73
N LEU A 267 -21.64 11.67 10.42
CA LEU A 267 -22.41 12.49 9.49
C LEU A 267 -23.90 12.09 9.44
N SER A 268 -24.19 10.79 9.55
CA SER A 268 -25.57 10.28 9.57
C SER A 268 -26.32 10.62 10.85
N VAL A 269 -25.60 10.90 11.95
CA VAL A 269 -26.17 11.41 13.21
C VAL A 269 -26.32 12.94 13.16
N ALA A 270 -25.35 13.63 12.55
CA ALA A 270 -25.31 15.09 12.52
C ALA A 270 -26.25 15.72 11.49
N LEU A 271 -26.65 14.99 10.45
CA LEU A 271 -27.49 15.47 9.36
C LEU A 271 -28.71 14.58 9.16
N SER A 272 -29.85 15.19 8.86
CA SER A 272 -31.05 14.49 8.45
C SER A 272 -30.85 13.73 7.11
N ILE A 273 -31.80 12.84 6.77
CA ILE A 273 -31.81 12.18 5.46
C ILE A 273 -31.98 13.23 4.36
N ASP A 274 -32.92 14.15 4.52
CA ASP A 274 -33.20 15.21 3.53
C ASP A 274 -31.99 16.10 3.24
N GLU A 275 -31.19 16.45 4.25
CA GLU A 275 -29.96 17.24 4.05
C GLU A 275 -28.87 16.46 3.30
N ARG A 276 -28.75 15.16 3.57
CA ARG A 276 -27.81 14.28 2.85
C ARG A 276 -28.26 14.05 1.41
N ASP A 277 -29.56 13.87 1.18
CA ASP A 277 -30.13 13.69 -0.14
C ASP A 277 -30.09 14.99 -0.95
N ALA A 278 -30.28 16.15 -0.30
CA ALA A 278 -30.09 17.45 -0.93
C ALA A 278 -28.69 17.59 -1.54
N CYS A 279 -27.65 17.10 -0.86
CA CYS A 279 -26.30 17.06 -1.43
C CYS A 279 -26.11 15.92 -2.44
N THR A 280 -26.40 14.68 -2.08
CA THR A 280 -25.93 13.50 -2.84
C THR A 280 -26.85 13.09 -3.98
N VAL A 281 -28.14 13.41 -3.89
CA VAL A 281 -29.17 13.10 -4.90
C VAL A 281 -29.54 14.36 -5.67
N ALA A 282 -29.94 15.43 -4.98
CA ALA A 282 -30.35 16.69 -5.60
C ALA A 282 -29.17 17.59 -6.00
N ARG A 283 -27.93 17.22 -5.64
CA ARG A 283 -26.68 17.91 -6.02
C ARG A 283 -26.65 19.40 -5.65
N GLN A 284 -27.30 19.78 -4.55
CA GLN A 284 -27.30 21.15 -4.04
C GLN A 284 -25.95 21.48 -3.39
N ILE A 285 -25.21 22.41 -4.00
CA ILE A 285 -23.82 22.74 -3.62
C ILE A 285 -23.70 23.20 -2.17
N GLU A 286 -24.64 24.01 -1.69
CA GLU A 286 -24.58 24.55 -0.33
C GLU A 286 -24.79 23.47 0.74
N SER A 287 -25.67 22.50 0.47
CA SER A 287 -25.84 21.32 1.32
C SER A 287 -24.57 20.46 1.32
N CYS A 288 -23.89 20.34 0.18
CA CYS A 288 -22.61 19.64 0.12
C CYS A 288 -21.49 20.35 0.88
N ARG A 289 -21.41 21.69 0.82
CA ARG A 289 -20.45 22.46 1.62
C ARG A 289 -20.65 22.25 3.11
N ARG A 290 -21.89 22.31 3.58
CA ARG A 290 -22.22 22.03 5.00
C ARG A 290 -21.80 20.63 5.42
N MET A 291 -22.12 19.61 4.61
CA MET A 291 -21.73 18.23 4.89
C MET A 291 -20.19 18.05 4.93
N ILE A 292 -19.46 18.66 4.01
CA ILE A 292 -18.00 18.61 3.93
C ILE A 292 -17.35 19.35 5.10
N ALA A 293 -17.92 20.48 5.54
CA ALA A 293 -17.41 21.27 6.66
C ALA A 293 -17.47 20.52 8.02
N LEU A 294 -18.33 19.49 8.14
CA LEU A 294 -18.39 18.63 9.31
C LEU A 294 -17.27 17.58 9.37
N LEU A 295 -16.51 17.41 8.28
CA LEU A 295 -15.41 16.45 8.21
C LEU A 295 -14.07 17.12 8.55
N PRO A 296 -13.19 16.43 9.31
CA PRO A 296 -11.85 16.95 9.55
C PRO A 296 -11.04 16.96 8.25
N ALA A 297 -10.05 17.85 8.14
CA ALA A 297 -9.17 17.94 6.96
C ALA A 297 -8.49 16.60 6.61
N THR A 298 -8.23 15.75 7.61
CA THR A 298 -7.64 14.41 7.44
C THR A 298 -8.57 13.41 6.74
N ALA A 299 -9.88 13.68 6.67
CA ALA A 299 -10.83 12.87 5.90
C ALA A 299 -10.60 12.99 4.38
N PHE A 300 -9.97 14.08 3.93
CA PHE A 300 -9.67 14.33 2.52
C PHE A 300 -8.25 13.86 2.21
N ARG A 301 -8.16 12.67 1.62
CA ARG A 301 -6.90 12.10 1.13
C ARG A 301 -6.48 12.78 -0.18
N ILE A 302 -5.20 12.64 -0.51
CA ILE A 302 -4.64 13.09 -1.80
C ILE A 302 -5.52 12.54 -2.93
N PRO A 303 -6.03 13.39 -3.83
CA PRO A 303 -7.01 12.98 -4.85
C PRO A 303 -6.38 12.18 -5.99
N MET A 304 -5.06 12.26 -6.13
CA MET A 304 -4.32 11.49 -7.11
C MET A 304 -4.32 9.99 -6.76
N PRO A 305 -4.74 9.10 -7.68
CA PRO A 305 -4.83 7.66 -7.40
C PRO A 305 -3.49 7.04 -6.96
N ASP A 306 -3.54 6.02 -6.10
CA ASP A 306 -2.36 5.27 -5.65
C ASP A 306 -1.50 4.78 -6.82
N VAL A 307 -2.14 4.30 -7.88
CA VAL A 307 -1.45 3.83 -9.10
C VAL A 307 -0.72 4.97 -9.83
N ALA A 308 -1.25 6.19 -9.81
CA ALA A 308 -0.59 7.36 -10.38
C ALA A 308 0.64 7.75 -9.56
N ARG A 309 0.51 7.75 -8.22
CA ARG A 309 1.61 8.01 -7.28
C ARG A 309 2.74 6.98 -7.46
N ALA A 310 2.37 5.70 -7.54
CA ALA A 310 3.30 4.62 -7.85
C ALA A 310 3.94 4.78 -9.24
N SER A 311 3.19 5.19 -10.27
CA SER A 311 3.73 5.46 -11.61
C SER A 311 4.76 6.60 -11.62
N LEU A 312 4.51 7.69 -10.89
CA LEU A 312 5.47 8.80 -10.75
C LEU A 312 6.76 8.37 -10.02
N ALA A 313 6.61 7.66 -8.89
CA ALA A 313 7.75 7.10 -8.17
C ALA A 313 8.57 6.12 -9.01
N ARG A 314 7.88 5.27 -9.79
CA ARG A 314 8.53 4.34 -10.71
C ARG A 314 9.34 5.08 -11.76
N LEU A 315 8.77 6.13 -12.35
CA LEU A 315 9.47 6.96 -13.32
C LEU A 315 10.72 7.62 -12.72
N ALA A 316 10.63 8.11 -11.49
CA ALA A 316 11.78 8.70 -10.80
C ALA A 316 12.93 7.68 -10.65
N LEU A 317 12.59 6.44 -10.26
CA LEU A 317 13.54 5.33 -10.17
C LEU A 317 14.11 4.94 -11.55
N GLU A 318 13.29 4.95 -12.60
CA GLU A 318 13.73 4.67 -13.98
C GLU A 318 14.74 5.69 -14.48
N ILE A 319 14.47 6.98 -14.27
CA ILE A 319 15.35 8.08 -14.69
C ILE A 319 16.66 8.06 -13.89
N GLY A 320 16.57 7.85 -12.58
CA GLY A 320 17.73 7.89 -11.69
C GLY A 320 18.66 6.67 -11.76
N GLY A 321 18.21 5.57 -12.36
CA GLY A 321 18.99 4.36 -12.54
C GLY A 321 19.34 3.61 -11.23
N PRO A 322 20.44 2.82 -11.22
CA PRO A 322 20.74 1.87 -10.12
C PRO A 322 20.92 2.47 -8.72
N GLN A 323 21.22 3.78 -8.62
CA GLN A 323 21.41 4.49 -7.34
C GLN A 323 20.20 5.37 -6.95
N ALA A 324 19.11 5.33 -7.72
CA ALA A 324 17.95 6.18 -7.47
C ALA A 324 17.33 5.92 -6.09
N PHE A 325 17.21 4.65 -5.70
CA PHE A 325 16.65 4.28 -4.41
C PHE A 325 17.53 4.74 -3.23
N ASP A 326 18.86 4.67 -3.37
CA ASP A 326 19.80 5.16 -2.37
C ASP A 326 19.68 6.67 -2.15
N ARG A 327 19.55 7.45 -3.23
CA ARG A 327 19.32 8.90 -3.13
C ARG A 327 17.95 9.22 -2.53
N TRP A 328 16.93 8.44 -2.88
CA TRP A 328 15.59 8.60 -2.31
C TRP A 328 15.62 8.43 -0.78
N ARG A 329 16.18 7.33 -0.28
CA ARG A 329 16.21 7.04 1.17
C ARG A 329 17.15 7.96 1.96
N ALA A 330 18.11 8.61 1.30
CA ALA A 330 19.03 9.55 1.96
C ALA A 330 18.36 10.90 2.30
N ASN A 331 17.31 11.29 1.57
CA ASN A 331 16.70 12.62 1.68
C ASN A 331 15.44 12.66 2.56
N GLN A 332 15.48 12.07 3.76
CA GLN A 332 14.27 11.83 4.56
C GLN A 332 13.58 13.07 5.14
N ALA A 333 14.30 14.20 5.26
CA ALA A 333 13.78 15.44 5.82
C ALA A 333 13.11 16.36 4.78
N ALA A 334 13.22 16.02 3.50
CA ALA A 334 12.67 16.80 2.40
C ALA A 334 11.22 16.39 2.08
N THR A 335 10.51 17.24 1.33
CA THR A 335 9.17 16.94 0.82
C THR A 335 9.20 15.72 -0.11
N VAL A 336 8.03 15.10 -0.35
CA VAL A 336 7.93 13.95 -1.26
C VAL A 336 8.45 14.28 -2.67
N GLY A 337 8.17 15.48 -3.15
CA GLY A 337 8.65 15.99 -4.43
C GLY A 337 10.16 16.06 -4.50
N GLU A 338 10.79 16.68 -3.50
CA GLU A 338 12.25 16.80 -3.40
C GLU A 338 12.93 15.43 -3.26
N GLN A 339 12.30 14.50 -2.54
CA GLN A 339 12.77 13.11 -2.43
C GLN A 339 12.77 12.39 -3.79
N LEU A 340 11.67 12.50 -4.55
CA LEU A 340 11.56 11.90 -5.88
C LEU A 340 12.48 12.58 -6.90
N ALA A 341 12.61 13.90 -6.83
CA ALA A 341 13.55 14.69 -7.62
C ALA A 341 15.00 14.24 -7.37
N ALA A 342 15.38 14.08 -6.10
CA ALA A 342 16.69 13.54 -5.72
C ALA A 342 16.92 12.10 -6.24
N ALA A 343 15.89 11.25 -6.17
CA ALA A 343 15.94 9.91 -6.74
C ALA A 343 16.22 9.96 -8.25
N ALA A 344 15.52 10.83 -8.98
CA ALA A 344 15.63 10.99 -10.43
C ALA A 344 16.83 11.83 -10.89
N SER A 345 17.51 12.55 -9.98
CA SER A 345 18.57 13.52 -10.29
C SER A 345 18.14 14.62 -11.27
N ILE A 346 16.88 15.08 -11.15
CA ILE A 346 16.28 16.16 -11.94
C ILE A 346 15.33 16.97 -11.04
N ASP A 347 14.92 18.15 -11.49
CA ASP A 347 13.95 18.97 -10.76
C ASP A 347 12.54 18.35 -10.72
N THR A 348 11.78 18.66 -9.67
CA THR A 348 10.39 18.19 -9.50
C THR A 348 9.49 18.54 -10.69
N ASP A 349 9.63 19.75 -11.25
CA ASP A 349 8.84 20.18 -12.42
C ASP A 349 9.16 19.38 -13.67
N GLU A 350 10.44 19.05 -13.88
CA GLU A 350 10.89 18.22 -15.01
C GLU A 350 10.40 16.77 -14.84
N LEU A 351 10.45 16.23 -13.63
CA LEU A 351 9.92 14.90 -13.33
C LEU A 351 8.41 14.81 -13.63
N VAL A 352 7.64 15.80 -13.18
CA VAL A 352 6.20 15.90 -13.45
C VAL A 352 5.93 16.08 -14.95
N ALA A 353 6.72 16.91 -15.64
CA ALA A 353 6.58 17.10 -17.08
C ALA A 353 6.80 15.80 -17.86
N ARG A 354 7.84 15.01 -17.50
CA ARG A 354 8.11 13.70 -18.12
C ARG A 354 7.03 12.68 -17.84
N TRP A 355 6.53 12.63 -16.60
CA TRP A 355 5.43 11.75 -16.24
C TRP A 355 4.17 12.09 -17.03
N MET A 356 3.84 13.37 -17.10
CA MET A 356 2.69 13.85 -17.85
C MET A 356 2.80 13.53 -19.35
N ALA A 357 3.99 13.73 -19.95
CA ALA A 357 4.24 13.35 -21.34
C ALA A 357 4.02 11.85 -21.60
N ARG A 358 4.48 11.00 -20.67
CA ARG A 358 4.23 9.53 -20.73
C ARG A 358 2.74 9.21 -20.71
N ILE A 359 2.00 9.79 -19.78
CA ILE A 359 0.56 9.54 -19.64
C ILE A 359 -0.23 10.09 -20.83
N GLN A 360 0.13 11.25 -21.35
CA GLN A 360 -0.49 11.82 -22.55
C GLN A 360 -0.19 10.99 -23.82
N ALA A 361 1.01 10.41 -23.93
CA ALA A 361 1.34 9.51 -25.03
C ALA A 361 0.49 8.22 -25.00
N ALA A 362 0.02 7.81 -23.82
CA ALA A 362 -0.88 6.68 -23.63
C ALA A 362 -2.37 7.03 -23.80
N ARG A 363 -2.71 8.28 -24.17
CA ARG A 363 -4.08 8.70 -24.45
C ARG A 363 -4.71 7.77 -25.51
N PRO A 364 -5.90 7.20 -25.25
CA PRO A 364 -6.60 6.39 -26.25
C PRO A 364 -6.79 7.18 -27.55
N LYS A 365 -6.29 6.65 -28.67
CA LYS A 365 -6.41 7.29 -30.00
C LYS A 365 -7.86 7.33 -30.50
N SER A 366 -8.72 6.45 -29.99
CA SER A 366 -10.17 6.48 -30.23
C SER A 366 -10.89 6.68 -28.89
N PRO A 367 -11.64 7.78 -28.71
CA PRO A 367 -12.49 7.98 -27.53
C PRO A 367 -13.72 7.07 -27.55
N LEU A 368 -14.07 6.52 -28.73
CA LEU A 368 -15.20 5.63 -28.89
C LEU A 368 -14.77 4.18 -28.73
N PRO A 369 -15.56 3.36 -28.02
CA PRO A 369 -15.38 1.92 -28.11
C PRO A 369 -15.52 1.54 -29.59
N GLY A 370 -14.69 0.59 -30.05
CA GLY A 370 -14.65 0.24 -31.48
C GLY A 370 -16.05 -0.03 -32.05
N PRO A 371 -16.27 0.13 -33.36
CA PRO A 371 -17.60 -0.03 -33.96
C PRO A 371 -18.26 -1.37 -33.58
N THR A 372 -17.47 -2.41 -33.36
CA THR A 372 -17.90 -3.72 -32.84
C THR A 372 -18.55 -3.65 -31.46
N PHE A 373 -17.97 -2.89 -30.53
CA PHE A 373 -18.52 -2.72 -29.19
C PHE A 373 -19.77 -1.83 -29.21
N ALA A 374 -19.81 -0.80 -30.05
CA ALA A 374 -21.01 0.02 -30.25
C ALA A 374 -22.17 -0.83 -30.81
N LEU A 375 -21.90 -1.67 -31.81
CA LEU A 375 -22.86 -2.62 -32.37
C LEU A 375 -23.30 -3.68 -31.36
N ALA A 376 -22.37 -4.25 -30.59
CA ALA A 376 -22.69 -5.20 -29.53
C ALA A 376 -23.56 -4.57 -28.44
N SER A 377 -23.27 -3.32 -28.06
CA SER A 377 -24.07 -2.58 -27.07
C SER A 377 -25.48 -2.31 -27.60
N LEU A 378 -25.61 -1.86 -28.84
CA LEU A 378 -26.91 -1.65 -29.50
C LEU A 378 -27.69 -2.96 -29.62
N ALA A 379 -27.04 -4.05 -30.03
CA ALA A 379 -27.67 -5.37 -30.11
C ALA A 379 -28.19 -5.83 -28.75
N CYS A 380 -27.41 -5.65 -27.68
CA CYS A 380 -27.83 -5.97 -26.32
C CYS A 380 -29.05 -5.14 -25.88
N VAL A 381 -29.04 -3.83 -26.13
CA VAL A 381 -30.19 -2.94 -25.85
C VAL A 381 -31.43 -3.38 -26.62
N LEU A 382 -31.30 -3.73 -27.90
CA LEU A 382 -32.41 -4.22 -28.73
C LEU A 382 -32.97 -5.57 -28.23
N VAL A 383 -32.10 -6.49 -27.81
CA VAL A 383 -32.52 -7.77 -27.21
C VAL A 383 -33.26 -7.52 -25.89
N CYS A 384 -32.74 -6.67 -25.00
CA CYS A 384 -33.42 -6.32 -23.75
C CYS A 384 -34.77 -5.63 -24.00
N ALA A 385 -34.85 -4.71 -24.95
CA ALA A 385 -36.10 -4.06 -25.35
C ALA A 385 -37.11 -5.08 -25.92
N GLY A 386 -36.65 -6.02 -26.75
CA GLY A 386 -37.48 -7.09 -27.30
C GLY A 386 -38.02 -8.06 -26.24
N VAL A 387 -37.22 -8.36 -25.22
CA VAL A 387 -37.67 -9.17 -24.07
C VAL A 387 -38.68 -8.41 -23.21
N ALA A 388 -38.43 -7.12 -22.94
CA ALA A 388 -39.34 -6.28 -22.17
C ALA A 388 -40.72 -6.13 -22.85
N LEU A 389 -40.75 -5.99 -24.18
CA LEU A 389 -41.99 -5.91 -24.95
C LEU A 389 -42.74 -7.26 -25.07
N ARG A 390 -42.05 -8.38 -24.86
CA ARG A 390 -42.66 -9.74 -24.85
C ARG A 390 -43.12 -10.18 -23.47
N GLY A 391 -42.81 -9.45 -22.40
CA GLY A 391 -43.38 -9.68 -21.08
C GLY A 391 -44.89 -9.45 -21.15
N GLN A 392 -45.67 -10.54 -21.21
CA GLN A 392 -47.12 -10.48 -21.12
C GLN A 392 -47.54 -9.73 -19.85
N PRO A 393 -48.64 -8.95 -19.88
CA PRO A 393 -49.21 -8.39 -18.66
C PRO A 393 -49.49 -9.55 -17.70
N TRP A 394 -48.99 -9.41 -16.47
CA TRP A 394 -49.32 -10.33 -15.38
C TRP A 394 -50.83 -10.18 -15.11
N ASN A 395 -51.62 -11.11 -15.63
CA ASN A 395 -53.01 -11.31 -15.24
C ASN A 395 -53.08 -12.25 -14.04
#